data_AF-T2GBD6-F1
#
_entry.id   AF-T2GBD6-F1
#
_cell.length_a   1.000
_cell.length_b   1.000
_cell.length_c   1.000
_cell.angle_alpha   90.00
_cell.angle_beta   90.00
_cell.angle_gamma   90.00
#
_symmetry.space_group_name_H-M   'P 1'
#
loop_
_entity.id
_entity.type
_entity.pdbx_description
1 polymer ?
#
loop_
_entity_poly.entity_id
_entity_poly.type
_entity_poly.pdbx_seq_one_letter_code
_entity_poly.pdbx_strand_id
1 'polypeptide(L)'
;MHHATDLGQVPRNRPARATGTAMRTLLQAMMVLMLLTTAAGVAQARQPKAMPAAPETGDLDAALCQAQSRLEALRLALVPLDARKRQPVVDKDTLAAVLAALAEENLRIRDALYEVVDAPWPDEVKRAYVAYFLTPGATTGLAQRVGTENLNLLRPLLETPLLQESGWPTRAAFGPEADFHAFIVVAQGRGADPQWVAQVIVPRLKALAGRDEVQPLGHQWLAAGARADVGKFAQQFKDAGLPWSRYGLQLDGLAGLQARMPALDAAAELPPLTPAPCGAERPGRK
;
A
#
# COMPACT_ATOMS: atom_id res chain seq x y z
N MET A 1 59.31 -32.65 -16.82
CA MET A 1 59.78 -33.98 -17.26
C MET A 1 58.89 -35.04 -16.63
N HIS A 2 58.51 -36.00 -17.47
CA HIS A 2 57.73 -37.24 -17.27
C HIS A 2 57.99 -37.97 -15.92
N HIS A 3 57.12 -38.82 -15.37
CA HIS A 3 56.23 -39.82 -15.99
C HIS A 3 55.01 -40.14 -15.11
N ALA A 4 53.92 -40.46 -15.80
CA ALA A 4 52.76 -41.20 -15.32
C ALA A 4 53.07 -42.70 -15.18
N THR A 5 52.37 -43.42 -14.29
CA THR A 5 51.81 -44.73 -14.67
C THR A 5 50.52 -45.02 -13.90
N ASP A 6 49.59 -45.52 -14.69
CA ASP A 6 48.18 -45.79 -14.52
C ASP A 6 47.97 -47.29 -14.21
N LEU A 7 46.70 -47.64 -13.96
CA LEU A 7 46.01 -48.92 -14.16
C LEU A 7 45.69 -49.78 -12.93
N GLY A 8 44.38 -49.80 -12.65
CA GLY A 8 43.69 -50.82 -11.87
C GLY A 8 42.18 -50.73 -12.08
N GLN A 9 41.70 -51.19 -13.23
CA GLN A 9 40.28 -51.22 -13.63
C GLN A 9 39.50 -52.46 -13.10
N VAL A 10 38.23 -52.22 -12.69
CA VAL A 10 36.98 -52.99 -12.98
C VAL A 10 36.78 -54.32 -12.19
N PRO A 11 35.61 -54.55 -11.52
CA PRO A 11 34.35 -54.74 -12.24
C PRO A 11 33.05 -54.12 -11.72
N ARG A 12 32.22 -53.91 -12.75
CA ARG A 12 30.77 -53.69 -12.83
C ARG A 12 29.97 -54.52 -11.82
N ASN A 13 29.00 -53.87 -11.17
CA ASN A 13 27.69 -54.46 -10.92
C ASN A 13 26.60 -53.39 -11.03
N ARG A 14 25.76 -53.51 -12.06
CA ARG A 14 24.37 -53.03 -12.08
C ARG A 14 23.52 -54.14 -11.48
N PRO A 15 22.43 -53.82 -10.78
CA PRO A 15 21.15 -53.91 -11.49
C PRO A 15 20.12 -52.83 -11.12
N ALA A 16 19.09 -52.81 -11.99
CA ALA A 16 17.71 -52.39 -11.77
C ALA A 16 17.39 -50.88 -11.72
N ARG A 17 17.09 -50.37 -12.92
CA ARG A 17 15.93 -49.49 -13.15
C ARG A 17 14.68 -50.11 -12.51
N ALA A 18 13.96 -49.35 -11.70
CA ALA A 18 12.50 -49.20 -11.77
C ALA A 18 12.04 -48.17 -10.74
N THR A 19 10.94 -47.46 -11.05
CA THR A 19 10.19 -46.53 -10.20
C THR A 19 10.62 -45.06 -10.17
N GLY A 20 10.91 -44.54 -11.37
CA GLY A 20 10.34 -43.25 -11.73
C GLY A 20 8.82 -43.37 -11.81
N THR A 21 8.13 -43.18 -10.68
CA THR A 21 6.65 -43.02 -10.62
C THR A 21 6.11 -42.52 -9.27
N ALA A 22 6.92 -42.40 -8.22
CA ALA A 22 6.43 -42.01 -6.88
C ALA A 22 6.62 -40.52 -6.51
N MET A 23 7.44 -39.77 -7.26
CA MET A 23 7.71 -38.34 -6.98
C MET A 23 7.08 -37.39 -8.00
N ARG A 24 6.44 -37.93 -9.05
CA ARG A 24 5.56 -37.19 -9.97
C ARG A 24 4.08 -37.22 -9.56
N THR A 25 3.68 -38.18 -8.74
CA THR A 25 2.30 -38.32 -8.21
C THR A 25 1.99 -37.38 -7.04
N LEU A 26 3.01 -36.92 -6.29
CA LEU A 26 2.84 -35.88 -5.26
C LEU A 26 2.70 -34.47 -5.85
N LEU A 27 3.25 -34.23 -7.05
CA LEU A 27 3.15 -32.96 -7.78
C LEU A 27 1.91 -32.86 -8.69
N GLN A 28 1.26 -33.99 -9.04
CA GLN A 28 -0.06 -33.99 -9.70
C GLN A 28 -1.24 -34.02 -8.70
N ALA A 29 -1.05 -34.51 -7.47
CA ALA A 29 -2.10 -34.50 -6.44
C ALA A 29 -2.39 -33.09 -5.88
N MET A 30 -1.43 -32.16 -5.91
CA MET A 30 -1.66 -30.76 -5.52
C MET A 30 -2.27 -29.89 -6.63
N MET A 31 -2.22 -30.32 -7.90
CA MET A 31 -2.81 -29.59 -9.03
C MET A 31 -4.27 -29.98 -9.34
N VAL A 32 -4.78 -31.09 -8.79
CA VAL A 32 -6.18 -31.52 -8.96
C VAL A 32 -7.07 -31.10 -7.77
N LEU A 33 -6.49 -30.77 -6.62
CA LEU A 33 -7.24 -30.17 -5.50
C LEU A 33 -7.57 -28.67 -5.71
N MET A 34 -7.03 -28.04 -6.76
CA MET A 34 -7.37 -26.68 -7.20
C MET A 34 -8.33 -26.62 -8.41
N LEU A 35 -8.82 -27.77 -8.90
CA LEU A 35 -9.66 -27.83 -10.11
C LEU A 35 -11.01 -28.57 -9.94
N LEU A 36 -11.42 -28.88 -8.70
CA LEU A 36 -12.71 -29.51 -8.39
C LEU A 36 -13.44 -28.83 -7.22
N THR A 37 -13.71 -27.53 -7.36
CA THR A 37 -14.81 -26.87 -6.65
C THR A 37 -15.74 -26.18 -7.63
N THR A 38 -16.32 -26.95 -8.54
CA THR A 38 -17.64 -26.66 -9.11
C THR A 38 -18.43 -27.95 -9.33
N ALA A 39 -19.66 -27.91 -8.83
CA ALA A 39 -20.81 -28.76 -9.15
C ALA A 39 -20.88 -30.18 -8.53
N ALA A 40 -21.53 -30.29 -7.36
CA ALA A 40 -22.93 -30.73 -7.26
C ALA A 40 -23.33 -30.88 -5.79
N GLY A 41 -24.47 -30.30 -5.38
CA GLY A 41 -25.11 -30.74 -4.14
C GLY A 41 -25.84 -29.74 -3.26
N VAL A 42 -26.36 -28.62 -3.77
CA VAL A 42 -27.64 -28.10 -3.26
C VAL A 42 -28.49 -27.68 -4.47
N ALA A 43 -29.24 -28.65 -4.98
CA ALA A 43 -30.41 -28.38 -5.80
C ALA A 43 -31.50 -27.78 -4.89
N GLN A 44 -31.47 -26.46 -4.75
CA GLN A 44 -32.64 -25.69 -4.34
C GLN A 44 -32.99 -24.81 -5.51
N ALA A 45 -34.16 -25.06 -6.10
CA ALA A 45 -34.73 -24.34 -7.23
C ALA A 45 -34.63 -22.82 -6.99
N ARG A 46 -33.61 -22.18 -7.56
CA ARG A 46 -33.57 -20.75 -7.77
C ARG A 46 -34.11 -20.53 -9.18
N GLN A 47 -35.31 -19.98 -9.24
CA GLN A 47 -35.84 -19.28 -10.40
C GLN A 47 -34.72 -18.49 -11.10
N PRO A 48 -34.79 -18.28 -12.44
CA PRO A 48 -33.90 -17.34 -13.10
C PRO A 48 -34.02 -16.02 -12.34
N LYS A 49 -33.00 -15.69 -11.55
CA LYS A 49 -32.85 -14.36 -10.97
C LYS A 49 -32.77 -13.50 -12.21
N ALA A 50 -33.81 -12.70 -12.46
CA ALA A 50 -33.75 -11.62 -13.43
C ALA A 50 -32.37 -11.00 -13.29
N MET A 51 -31.63 -10.90 -14.40
CA MET A 51 -30.46 -10.04 -14.42
C MET A 51 -30.91 -8.75 -13.74
N PRO A 52 -30.23 -8.27 -12.67
CA PRO A 52 -30.56 -6.96 -12.15
C PRO A 52 -30.55 -6.03 -13.35
N ALA A 53 -31.65 -5.31 -13.53
CA ALA A 53 -31.76 -4.32 -14.58
C ALA A 53 -30.44 -3.54 -14.58
N ALA A 54 -29.84 -3.33 -15.76
CA ALA A 54 -28.67 -2.48 -15.87
C ALA A 54 -28.94 -1.24 -15.03
N PRO A 55 -28.03 -0.85 -14.12
CA PRO A 55 -28.27 0.28 -13.23
C PRO A 55 -28.78 1.42 -14.10
N GLU A 56 -29.97 1.93 -13.78
CA GLU A 56 -30.53 3.06 -14.50
C GLU A 56 -29.41 4.10 -14.57
N THR A 57 -29.10 4.58 -15.76
CA THR A 57 -27.92 5.43 -15.99
C THR A 57 -27.85 6.64 -15.05
N GLY A 58 -28.98 7.03 -14.45
CA GLY A 58 -29.06 8.03 -13.38
C GLY A 58 -28.36 7.66 -12.06
N ASP A 59 -28.25 6.38 -11.70
CA ASP A 59 -27.55 5.92 -10.48
C ASP A 59 -26.03 5.99 -10.64
N LEU A 60 -25.53 5.69 -11.85
CA LEU A 60 -24.12 5.80 -12.18
C LEU A 60 -23.64 7.27 -12.20
N ASP A 61 -24.39 8.15 -12.85
CA ASP A 61 -24.06 9.58 -12.91
C ASP A 61 -24.05 10.23 -11.51
N ALA A 62 -24.99 9.83 -10.64
CA ALA A 62 -25.04 10.29 -9.25
C ALA A 62 -23.84 9.78 -8.43
N ALA A 63 -23.46 8.51 -8.59
CA ALA A 63 -22.32 7.93 -7.89
C ALA A 63 -20.98 8.54 -8.34
N LEU A 64 -20.79 8.76 -9.65
CA LEU A 64 -19.62 9.46 -10.20
C LEU A 64 -19.52 10.89 -9.67
N CYS A 65 -20.65 11.58 -9.60
CA CYS A 65 -20.71 12.91 -9.05
C CYS A 65 -20.30 12.96 -7.57
N GLN A 66 -20.84 12.07 -6.73
CA GLN A 66 -20.44 11.99 -5.32
C GLN A 66 -18.95 11.70 -5.16
N ALA A 67 -18.41 10.79 -5.98
CA ALA A 67 -17.00 10.48 -6.02
C ALA A 67 -16.14 11.72 -6.34
N GLN A 68 -16.51 12.49 -7.37
CA GLN A 68 -15.82 13.75 -7.73
C GLN A 68 -15.85 14.79 -6.62
N SER A 69 -17.03 15.01 -6.01
CA SER A 69 -17.19 15.99 -4.93
C SER A 69 -16.29 15.66 -3.73
N ARG A 70 -16.15 14.37 -3.41
CA ARG A 70 -15.23 13.90 -2.35
C ARG A 70 -13.76 14.11 -2.72
N LEU A 71 -13.37 13.82 -3.95
CA LEU A 71 -11.99 14.08 -4.42
C LEU A 71 -11.64 15.57 -4.37
N GLU A 72 -12.57 16.44 -4.76
CA GLU A 72 -12.35 17.88 -4.74
C GLU A 72 -12.27 18.42 -3.31
N ALA A 73 -13.15 17.95 -2.41
CA ALA A 73 -13.06 18.29 -0.99
C ALA A 73 -11.72 17.87 -0.38
N LEU A 74 -11.23 16.67 -0.70
CA LEU A 74 -9.90 16.21 -0.28
C LEU A 74 -8.80 17.11 -0.85
N ARG A 75 -8.84 17.41 -2.16
CA ARG A 75 -7.86 18.29 -2.82
C ARG A 75 -7.79 19.66 -2.15
N LEU A 76 -8.95 20.27 -1.87
CA LEU A 76 -9.04 21.56 -1.18
C LEU A 76 -8.54 21.48 0.26
N ALA A 77 -8.73 20.35 0.95
CA ALA A 77 -8.21 20.16 2.32
C ALA A 77 -6.69 19.97 2.37
N LEU A 78 -6.06 19.55 1.28
CA LEU A 78 -4.60 19.39 1.18
C LEU A 78 -3.88 20.71 0.87
N VAL A 79 -4.48 21.64 0.10
CA VAL A 79 -3.86 22.96 -0.25
C VAL A 79 -3.44 23.81 0.96
N PRO A 80 -4.23 23.92 2.06
CA PRO A 80 -3.82 24.65 3.26
C PRO A 80 -2.56 24.12 3.94
N LEU A 81 -2.22 22.85 3.73
CA LEU A 81 -1.08 22.20 4.37
C LEU A 81 0.22 22.49 3.60
N ASP A 82 0.15 22.73 2.29
CA ASP A 82 1.30 23.16 1.48
C ASP A 82 1.90 24.51 1.91
N ALA A 83 1.07 25.42 2.44
CA ALA A 83 1.54 26.69 2.99
C ALA A 83 2.41 26.50 4.25
N ARG A 84 2.15 25.44 5.04
CA ARG A 84 2.89 25.13 6.27
C ARG A 84 4.26 24.51 5.99
N LYS A 85 4.42 23.82 4.84
CA LYS A 85 5.70 23.22 4.39
C LYS A 85 6.82 24.22 4.17
N ARG A 86 6.50 25.53 4.09
CA ARG A 86 7.48 26.61 3.84
C ARG A 86 8.01 27.27 5.11
N GLN A 87 7.57 26.83 6.30
CA GLN A 87 8.08 27.38 7.54
C GLN A 87 9.52 26.91 7.80
N PRO A 88 10.44 27.82 8.15
CA PRO A 88 11.80 27.42 8.51
C PRO A 88 11.78 26.58 9.78
N VAL A 89 12.42 25.41 9.75
CA VAL A 89 12.55 24.54 10.93
C VAL A 89 13.74 25.02 11.75
N VAL A 90 13.46 25.68 12.88
CA VAL A 90 14.48 26.32 13.73
C VAL A 90 14.66 25.64 15.09
N ASP A 91 13.69 24.84 15.52
CA ASP A 91 13.70 24.14 16.81
C ASP A 91 12.96 22.79 16.74
N LYS A 92 13.01 22.04 17.85
CA LYS A 92 12.43 20.69 17.96
C LYS A 92 10.91 20.69 17.82
N ASP A 93 10.23 21.68 18.40
CA ASP A 93 8.77 21.77 18.38
C ASP A 93 8.27 22.06 16.97
N THR A 94 8.96 22.94 16.25
CA THR A 94 8.70 23.21 14.83
C THR A 94 8.93 21.96 13.98
N LEU A 95 10.00 21.20 14.21
CA LEU A 95 10.24 19.94 13.51
C LEU A 95 9.13 18.91 13.78
N ALA A 96 8.72 18.75 15.03
CA ALA A 96 7.63 17.84 15.40
C ALA A 96 6.30 18.25 14.74
N ALA A 97 6.00 19.56 14.70
CA ALA A 97 4.81 20.09 14.04
C ALA A 97 4.83 19.87 12.52
N VAL A 98 5.99 20.06 11.87
CA VAL A 98 6.15 19.77 10.43
C VAL A 98 5.96 18.28 10.16
N LEU A 99 6.58 17.40 10.94
CA LEU A 99 6.40 15.95 10.80
C LEU A 99 4.93 15.55 10.97
N ALA A 100 4.25 16.10 11.98
CA ALA A 100 2.82 15.86 12.21
C ALA A 100 1.97 16.31 11.02
N ALA A 101 2.24 17.49 10.45
CA ALA A 101 1.50 17.99 9.28
C ALA A 101 1.68 17.09 8.05
N LEU A 102 2.92 16.65 7.76
CA LEU A 102 3.20 15.74 6.65
C LEU A 102 2.55 14.36 6.85
N ALA A 103 2.55 13.86 8.09
CA ALA A 103 1.91 12.59 8.42
C ALA A 103 0.38 12.67 8.29
N GLU A 104 -0.22 13.76 8.76
CA GLU A 104 -1.67 14.00 8.70
C GLU A 104 -2.18 14.07 7.25
N GLU A 105 -1.42 14.68 6.32
CA GLU A 105 -1.74 14.63 4.88
C GLU A 105 -1.82 13.19 4.37
N ASN A 106 -0.82 12.39 4.70
CA ASN A 106 -0.75 10.98 4.26
C ASN A 106 -1.88 10.15 4.87
N LEU A 107 -2.21 10.38 6.16
CA LEU A 107 -3.32 9.71 6.83
C LEU A 107 -4.66 10.08 6.21
N ARG A 108 -4.90 11.35 5.87
CA ARG A 108 -6.15 11.78 5.21
C ARG A 108 -6.35 11.17 3.83
N ILE A 109 -5.28 11.11 3.03
CA ILE A 109 -5.33 10.46 1.71
C ILE A 109 -5.71 8.99 1.85
N ARG A 110 -5.14 8.31 2.85
CA ARG A 110 -5.45 6.92 3.16
C ARG A 110 -6.88 6.74 3.66
N ASP A 111 -7.34 7.56 4.59
CA ASP A 111 -8.72 7.53 5.08
C ASP A 111 -9.71 7.69 3.92
N ALA A 112 -9.49 8.66 3.03
CA ALA A 112 -10.31 8.86 1.84
C ALA A 112 -10.31 7.63 0.91
N LEU A 113 -9.16 6.98 0.72
CA LEU A 113 -9.08 5.74 -0.05
C LEU A 113 -9.90 4.60 0.59
N TYR A 114 -9.95 4.51 1.92
CA TYR A 114 -10.68 3.44 2.61
C TYR A 114 -12.17 3.68 2.74
N GLU A 115 -12.62 4.93 2.79
CA GLU A 115 -14.04 5.27 2.78
C GLU A 115 -14.79 4.65 1.59
N VAL A 116 -14.10 4.35 0.48
CA VAL A 116 -14.69 3.74 -0.72
C VAL A 116 -15.01 2.25 -0.55
N VAL A 117 -14.37 1.55 0.40
CA VAL A 117 -14.52 0.10 0.60
C VAL A 117 -15.99 -0.25 0.84
N ASP A 118 -16.65 0.55 1.68
CA ASP A 118 -18.04 0.36 2.09
C ASP A 118 -19.00 1.37 1.46
N ALA A 119 -18.52 2.23 0.56
CA ALA A 119 -19.38 3.14 -0.18
C ALA A 119 -20.40 2.34 -1.01
N PRO A 120 -21.68 2.76 -1.04
CA PRO A 120 -22.73 2.10 -1.82
C PRO A 120 -22.64 2.45 -3.32
N TRP A 121 -21.42 2.58 -3.85
CA TRP A 121 -21.19 2.90 -5.25
C TRP A 121 -21.05 1.62 -6.09
N PRO A 122 -21.42 1.68 -7.39
CA PRO A 122 -21.08 0.64 -8.35
C PRO A 122 -19.56 0.38 -8.39
N ASP A 123 -19.15 -0.87 -8.60
CA ASP A 123 -17.73 -1.25 -8.62
C ASP A 123 -16.89 -0.48 -9.65
N GLU A 124 -17.49 -0.05 -10.75
CA GLU A 124 -16.83 0.79 -11.74
C GLU A 124 -16.46 2.18 -11.21
N VAL A 125 -17.33 2.80 -10.41
CA VAL A 125 -17.07 4.08 -9.75
C VAL A 125 -16.00 3.90 -8.68
N LYS A 126 -16.05 2.81 -7.90
CA LYS A 126 -15.02 2.47 -6.93
C LYS A 126 -13.66 2.32 -7.59
N ARG A 127 -13.58 1.60 -8.72
CA ARG A 127 -12.34 1.46 -9.51
C ARG A 127 -11.84 2.81 -10.02
N ALA A 128 -12.72 3.66 -10.59
CA ALA A 128 -12.34 4.98 -11.09
C ALA A 128 -11.82 5.88 -9.95
N TYR A 129 -12.49 5.86 -8.80
CA TYR A 129 -12.10 6.60 -7.61
C TYR A 129 -10.73 6.14 -7.11
N VAL A 130 -10.52 4.83 -6.95
CA VAL A 130 -9.22 4.27 -6.51
C VAL A 130 -8.11 4.56 -7.53
N ALA A 131 -8.42 4.50 -8.83
CA ALA A 131 -7.46 4.80 -9.90
C ALA A 131 -6.91 6.23 -9.82
N TYR A 132 -7.71 7.21 -9.39
CA TYR A 132 -7.24 8.57 -9.14
C TYR A 132 -6.11 8.65 -8.09
N PHE A 133 -6.12 7.75 -7.10
CA PHE A 133 -5.09 7.67 -6.07
C PHE A 133 -3.88 6.85 -6.51
N LEU A 134 -4.11 5.73 -7.21
CA LEU A 134 -3.12 4.67 -7.43
C LEU A 134 -2.57 4.60 -8.87
N THR A 135 -3.36 4.94 -9.88
CA THR A 135 -3.01 4.66 -11.29
C THR A 135 -2.23 5.83 -11.89
N PRO A 136 -1.09 5.55 -12.57
CA PRO A 136 -0.37 6.55 -13.34
C PRO A 136 -1.01 6.72 -14.73
N GLY A 137 -1.36 7.96 -15.05
CA GLY A 137 -1.49 8.44 -16.43
C GLY A 137 -0.28 9.33 -16.78
N ALA A 138 -0.45 10.34 -17.65
CA ALA A 138 0.57 11.36 -17.92
C ALA A 138 0.99 12.19 -16.67
N THR A 139 0.36 11.95 -15.52
CA THR A 139 0.70 12.52 -14.21
C THR A 139 0.63 11.44 -13.14
N THR A 140 1.46 11.54 -12.10
CA THR A 140 1.49 10.63 -10.94
C THR A 140 0.17 10.74 -10.14
N GLY A 141 -0.41 9.59 -9.76
CA GLY A 141 -1.61 9.54 -8.92
C GLY A 141 -1.43 10.30 -7.60
N LEU A 142 -2.53 10.82 -7.03
CA LEU A 142 -2.48 11.75 -5.89
C LEU A 142 -1.63 11.22 -4.72
N ALA A 143 -1.81 9.96 -4.34
CA ALA A 143 -1.13 9.36 -3.20
C ALA A 143 0.39 9.21 -3.44
N GLN A 144 0.81 8.95 -4.68
CA GLN A 144 2.21 8.86 -5.07
C GLN A 144 2.85 10.25 -5.19
N ARG A 145 2.13 11.23 -5.74
CA ARG A 145 2.62 12.61 -5.82
C ARG A 145 2.87 13.19 -4.44
N VAL A 146 1.88 13.15 -3.56
CA VAL A 146 2.01 13.66 -2.18
C VAL A 146 3.06 12.86 -1.41
N GLY A 147 3.10 11.54 -1.58
CA GLY A 147 4.16 10.71 -0.98
C GLY A 147 5.56 11.12 -1.43
N THR A 148 5.74 11.46 -2.70
CA THR A 148 7.02 11.94 -3.26
C THR A 148 7.40 13.31 -2.71
N GLU A 149 6.45 14.26 -2.70
CA GLU A 149 6.66 15.61 -2.18
C GLU A 149 7.02 15.58 -0.69
N ASN A 150 6.27 14.82 0.10
CA ASN A 150 6.49 14.71 1.54
C ASN A 150 7.81 13.99 1.86
N LEU A 151 8.21 12.99 1.05
CA LEU A 151 9.53 12.37 1.17
C LEU A 151 10.66 13.35 0.85
N ASN A 152 10.51 14.17 -0.20
CA ASN A 152 11.50 15.17 -0.59
C ASN A 152 11.69 16.24 0.48
N LEU A 153 10.61 16.59 1.21
CA LEU A 153 10.68 17.50 2.35
C LEU A 153 11.26 16.85 3.59
N LEU A 154 10.96 15.57 3.83
CA LEU A 154 11.51 14.85 4.98
C LEU A 154 13.03 14.68 4.89
N ARG A 155 13.58 14.40 3.69
CA ARG A 155 15.02 14.16 3.47
C ARG A 155 15.92 15.21 4.14
N PRO A 156 15.84 16.51 3.83
CA PRO A 156 16.69 17.51 4.45
C PRO A 156 16.41 17.67 5.95
N LEU A 157 15.19 17.43 6.42
CA LEU A 157 14.85 17.49 7.85
C LEU A 157 15.57 16.41 8.66
N LEU A 158 15.74 15.22 8.06
CA LEU A 158 16.45 14.11 8.70
C LEU A 158 17.95 14.34 8.84
N GLU A 159 18.51 15.30 8.10
CA GLU A 159 19.92 15.69 8.16
C GLU A 159 20.15 16.95 9.02
N THR A 160 19.10 17.46 9.68
CA THR A 160 19.24 18.64 10.54
C THR A 160 20.03 18.33 11.82
N PRO A 161 20.77 19.32 12.37
CA PRO A 161 21.43 19.18 13.66
C PRO A 161 20.47 18.88 14.83
N LEU A 162 19.17 19.20 14.67
CA LEU A 162 18.12 18.94 15.67
C LEU A 162 17.96 17.45 15.97
N LEU A 163 18.17 16.59 14.97
CA LEU A 163 18.14 15.13 15.12
C LEU A 163 19.50 14.54 15.51
N GLN A 164 20.53 15.38 15.62
CA GLN A 164 21.89 14.99 16.03
C GLN A 164 22.40 13.77 15.25
N GLU A 165 23.18 12.90 15.90
CA GLU A 165 23.74 11.67 15.31
C GLU A 165 22.68 10.61 15.00
N SER A 166 21.46 10.73 15.54
CA SER A 166 20.40 9.74 15.33
C SER A 166 19.81 9.80 13.92
N GLY A 167 19.79 10.99 13.31
CA GLY A 167 19.16 11.23 12.00
C GLY A 167 17.69 10.80 11.92
N TRP A 168 16.99 10.75 13.08
CA TRP A 168 15.60 10.33 13.23
C TRP A 168 14.99 10.93 14.52
N PRO A 169 13.69 11.27 14.58
CA PRO A 169 13.06 11.72 15.82
C PRO A 169 12.96 10.58 16.85
N THR A 170 13.84 10.59 17.86
CA THR A 170 13.82 9.58 18.93
C THR A 170 12.77 9.88 19.99
N ARG A 171 12.30 8.83 20.68
CA ARG A 171 11.35 8.93 21.78
C ARG A 171 11.85 9.81 22.92
N ALA A 172 13.11 9.67 23.30
CA ALA A 172 13.68 10.46 24.40
C ALA A 172 13.74 11.96 24.06
N ALA A 173 13.96 12.32 22.80
CA ALA A 173 14.15 13.71 22.40
C ALA A 173 12.90 14.42 21.88
N PHE A 174 11.94 13.68 21.30
CA PHE A 174 10.75 14.22 20.63
C PHE A 174 9.43 13.58 21.07
N GLY A 175 9.47 12.54 21.91
CA GLY A 175 8.29 11.75 22.29
C GLY A 175 7.90 10.70 21.24
N PRO A 176 6.94 9.82 21.59
CA PRO A 176 6.56 8.67 20.76
C PRO A 176 5.80 9.05 19.48
N GLU A 177 5.14 10.20 19.43
CA GLU A 177 4.35 10.62 18.27
C GLU A 177 5.23 11.05 17.09
N ALA A 178 6.37 11.69 17.34
CA ALA A 178 7.25 12.15 16.27
C ALA A 178 7.86 10.98 15.47
N ASP A 179 8.21 9.88 16.17
CA ASP A 179 8.64 8.62 15.55
C ASP A 179 7.55 8.05 14.62
N PHE A 180 6.30 8.00 15.10
CA PHE A 180 5.16 7.58 14.31
C PHE A 180 4.94 8.48 13.08
N HIS A 181 4.97 9.80 13.25
CA HIS A 181 4.77 10.74 12.14
C HIS A 181 5.85 10.58 11.06
N ALA A 182 7.11 10.49 11.44
CA ALA A 182 8.20 10.23 10.50
C ALA A 182 8.03 8.86 9.81
N PHE A 183 7.62 7.83 10.54
CA PHE A 183 7.30 6.53 9.97
C PHE A 183 6.20 6.61 8.90
N ILE A 184 5.09 7.31 9.17
CA ILE A 184 3.98 7.44 8.20
C ILE A 184 4.46 8.08 6.90
N VAL A 185 5.26 9.15 6.99
CA VAL A 185 5.80 9.83 5.81
C VAL A 185 6.72 8.90 5.00
N VAL A 186 7.61 8.17 5.68
CA VAL A 186 8.49 7.20 5.01
C VAL A 186 7.68 6.04 4.42
N ALA A 187 6.70 5.52 5.14
CA ALA A 187 5.90 4.38 4.71
C ALA A 187 5.12 4.69 3.42
N GLN A 188 4.56 5.90 3.31
CA GLN A 188 3.91 6.37 2.10
C GLN A 188 4.92 6.68 0.98
N GLY A 189 6.01 7.38 1.30
CA GLY A 189 7.04 7.77 0.33
C GLY A 189 7.91 6.61 -0.18
N ARG A 190 7.88 5.45 0.50
CA ARG A 190 8.65 4.26 0.11
C ARG A 190 8.43 3.83 -1.34
N GLY A 191 7.22 4.00 -1.87
CA GLY A 191 6.92 3.70 -3.28
C GLY A 191 7.65 4.63 -4.26
N ALA A 192 8.03 5.84 -3.83
CA ALA A 192 8.74 6.81 -4.65
C ALA A 192 10.26 6.58 -4.68
N ASP A 193 10.88 6.24 -3.54
CA ASP A 193 12.31 5.93 -3.47
C ASP A 193 12.60 4.77 -2.50
N PRO A 194 12.40 3.52 -2.94
CA PRO A 194 12.63 2.35 -2.10
C PRO A 194 14.11 2.14 -1.76
N GLN A 195 15.03 2.62 -2.60
CA GLN A 195 16.47 2.47 -2.38
C GLN A 195 16.95 3.37 -1.25
N TRP A 196 16.54 4.64 -1.25
CA TRP A 196 16.88 5.57 -0.17
C TRP A 196 16.36 5.07 1.19
N VAL A 197 15.12 4.57 1.24
CA VAL A 197 14.57 3.98 2.48
C VAL A 197 15.42 2.79 2.95
N ALA A 198 15.79 1.89 2.04
CA ALA A 198 16.58 0.71 2.39
C ALA A 198 18.02 1.04 2.83
N GLN A 199 18.65 2.05 2.20
CA GLN A 199 20.06 2.39 2.43
C GLN A 199 20.28 3.40 3.54
N VAL A 200 19.32 4.30 3.77
CA VAL A 200 19.45 5.41 4.73
C VAL A 200 18.58 5.19 5.96
N ILE A 201 17.29 4.92 5.79
CA ILE A 201 16.35 4.87 6.91
C ILE A 201 16.46 3.56 7.71
N VAL A 202 16.44 2.42 7.02
CA VAL A 202 16.44 1.10 7.69
C VAL A 202 17.66 0.92 8.62
N PRO A 203 18.90 1.29 8.24
CA PRO A 203 20.05 1.21 9.14
C PRO A 203 19.93 2.10 10.38
N ARG A 204 19.43 3.35 10.23
CA ARG A 204 19.21 4.29 11.34
C ARG A 204 18.20 3.73 12.34
N LEU A 205 17.05 3.29 11.85
CA LEU A 205 16.00 2.68 12.69
C LEU A 205 16.49 1.41 13.40
N LYS A 206 17.29 0.57 12.74
CA LYS A 206 17.87 -0.62 13.36
C LYS A 206 18.79 -0.27 14.53
N ALA A 207 19.63 0.74 14.37
CA ALA A 207 20.53 1.20 15.44
C ALA A 207 19.76 1.76 16.64
N LEU A 208 18.66 2.49 16.38
CA LEU A 208 17.80 3.07 17.42
C LEU A 208 16.91 2.03 18.10
N ALA A 209 16.40 1.04 17.37
CA ALA A 209 15.57 -0.03 17.92
C ALA A 209 16.36 -0.88 18.94
N GLY A 210 17.66 -1.08 18.72
CA GLY A 210 18.55 -1.74 19.70
C GLY A 210 18.75 -0.96 21.00
N ARG A 211 18.28 0.29 21.08
CA ARG A 211 18.36 1.19 22.24
C ARG A 211 16.98 1.58 22.79
N ASP A 212 15.90 0.99 22.28
CA ASP A 212 14.50 1.33 22.60
C ASP A 212 14.12 2.80 22.34
N GLU A 213 14.82 3.46 21.41
CA GLU A 213 14.60 4.89 21.08
C GLU A 213 13.51 5.11 20.03
N VAL A 214 13.00 4.04 19.41
CA VAL A 214 11.95 4.04 18.37
C VAL A 214 11.11 2.77 18.48
N GLN A 215 9.90 2.75 17.90
CA GLN A 215 9.09 1.54 17.86
C GLN A 215 9.68 0.51 16.89
N PRO A 216 10.03 -0.72 17.35
CA PRO A 216 10.67 -1.72 16.48
C PRO A 216 9.79 -2.12 15.29
N LEU A 217 8.46 -2.06 15.44
CA LEU A 217 7.50 -2.47 14.42
C LEU A 217 7.65 -1.68 13.11
N GLY A 218 7.89 -0.36 13.20
CA GLY A 218 8.06 0.49 12.01
C GLY A 218 9.26 0.07 11.16
N HIS A 219 10.39 -0.26 11.81
CA HIS A 219 11.57 -0.76 11.11
C HIS A 219 11.33 -2.12 10.46
N GLN A 220 10.64 -3.05 11.16
CA GLN A 220 10.40 -4.40 10.64
C GLN A 220 9.57 -4.34 9.36
N TRP A 221 8.54 -3.49 9.35
CA TRP A 221 7.70 -3.28 8.18
C TRP A 221 8.49 -2.65 7.01
N LEU A 222 9.28 -1.61 7.29
CA LEU A 222 10.13 -0.98 6.26
C LEU A 222 11.20 -1.94 5.72
N ALA A 223 11.72 -2.84 6.55
CA ALA A 223 12.69 -3.86 6.12
C ALA A 223 12.06 -5.00 5.31
N ALA A 224 10.77 -5.31 5.52
CA ALA A 224 10.09 -6.47 4.91
C ALA A 224 9.85 -6.37 3.38
N GLY A 225 10.16 -5.24 2.74
CA GLY A 225 9.94 -5.05 1.31
C GLY A 225 8.53 -4.53 0.96
N ALA A 226 8.38 -3.98 -0.25
CA ALA A 226 7.07 -3.54 -0.77
C ALA A 226 6.09 -4.69 -1.05
N ARG A 227 6.58 -5.94 -1.05
CA ARG A 227 5.79 -7.17 -1.27
C ARG A 227 5.41 -7.87 0.04
N ALA A 228 5.70 -7.28 1.20
CA ALA A 228 5.23 -7.84 2.45
C ALA A 228 3.70 -7.89 2.44
N ASP A 229 3.14 -9.04 2.80
CA ASP A 229 1.71 -9.23 2.95
C ASP A 229 1.19 -8.19 3.96
N VAL A 230 0.46 -7.19 3.44
CA VAL A 230 -0.04 -6.04 4.20
C VAL A 230 -0.85 -6.51 5.41
N GLY A 231 -1.58 -7.63 5.28
CA GLY A 231 -2.35 -8.24 6.36
C GLY A 231 -1.50 -8.79 7.51
N LYS A 232 -0.25 -9.24 7.26
CA LYS A 232 0.62 -9.79 8.31
C LYS A 232 1.03 -8.76 9.35
N PHE A 233 1.15 -7.51 8.95
CA PHE A 233 1.55 -6.43 9.85
C PHE A 233 0.36 -5.67 10.43
N ALA A 234 -0.81 -5.72 9.79
CA ALA A 234 -1.99 -4.99 10.25
C ALA A 234 -2.36 -5.35 11.71
N GLN A 235 -2.36 -6.64 12.05
CA GLN A 235 -2.60 -7.07 13.44
C GLN A 235 -1.51 -6.57 14.40
N GLN A 236 -0.24 -6.66 14.01
CA GLN A 236 0.88 -6.17 14.84
C GLN A 236 0.78 -4.67 15.12
N PHE A 237 0.34 -3.88 14.13
CA PHE A 237 0.08 -2.45 14.31
C PHE A 237 -1.11 -2.18 15.22
N LYS A 238 -2.20 -2.94 15.10
CA LYS A 238 -3.37 -2.86 16.00
C LYS A 238 -2.98 -3.12 17.45
N ASP A 239 -2.12 -4.12 17.68
CA ASP A 239 -1.68 -4.53 19.02
C ASP A 239 -0.66 -3.56 19.64
N ALA A 240 -0.03 -2.70 18.84
CA ALA A 240 0.97 -1.74 19.28
C ALA A 240 0.40 -0.51 20.02
N GLY A 241 -0.93 -0.38 20.13
CA GLY A 241 -1.60 0.75 20.79
C GLY A 241 -1.60 2.03 19.95
N LEU A 242 -2.16 3.12 20.50
CA LEU A 242 -2.22 4.41 19.80
C LEU A 242 -0.82 5.06 19.70
N PRO A 243 -0.50 5.77 18.61
CA PRO A 243 -1.32 5.99 17.40
C PRO A 243 -1.24 4.86 16.35
N TRP A 244 -0.36 3.88 16.53
CA TRP A 244 -0.08 2.79 15.58
C TRP A 244 -1.29 1.93 15.24
N SER A 245 -2.22 1.74 16.18
CA SER A 245 -3.41 0.92 15.99
C SER A 245 -4.35 1.47 14.91
N ARG A 246 -4.44 2.80 14.77
CA ARG A 246 -5.17 3.45 13.65
C ARG A 246 -4.55 3.05 12.31
N TYR A 247 -3.22 3.04 12.23
CA TYR A 247 -2.52 2.62 11.02
C TYR A 247 -2.76 1.14 10.72
N GLY A 248 -2.83 0.28 11.75
CA GLY A 248 -3.20 -1.13 11.58
C GLY A 248 -4.58 -1.33 10.95
N LEU A 249 -5.60 -0.56 11.40
CA LEU A 249 -6.95 -0.59 10.81
C LEU A 249 -6.95 -0.14 9.34
N GLN A 250 -6.15 0.88 9.01
CA GLN A 250 -5.95 1.33 7.64
C GLN A 250 -5.35 0.23 6.74
N LEU A 251 -4.34 -0.51 7.23
CA LEU A 251 -3.76 -1.62 6.48
C LEU A 251 -4.76 -2.76 6.24
N ASP A 252 -5.61 -3.09 7.21
CA ASP A 252 -6.71 -4.05 7.03
C ASP A 252 -7.70 -3.60 5.94
N GLY A 253 -8.07 -2.31 5.94
CA GLY A 253 -8.93 -1.72 4.92
C GLY A 253 -8.33 -1.85 3.51
N LEU A 254 -7.02 -1.63 3.36
CA LEU A 254 -6.31 -1.82 2.09
C LEU A 254 -6.35 -3.27 1.61
N ALA A 255 -6.14 -4.22 2.51
CA ALA A 255 -6.22 -5.64 2.19
C ALA A 255 -7.65 -6.03 1.73
N GLY A 256 -8.68 -5.48 2.40
CA GLY A 256 -10.07 -5.64 1.99
C GLY A 256 -10.37 -5.07 0.60
N LEU A 257 -9.84 -3.87 0.30
CA LEU A 257 -9.94 -3.23 -1.01
C LEU A 257 -9.31 -4.08 -2.11
N GLN A 258 -8.08 -4.57 -1.88
CA GLN A 258 -7.34 -5.43 -2.81
C GLN A 258 -8.06 -6.76 -3.06
N ALA A 259 -8.62 -7.39 -2.01
CA ALA A 259 -9.36 -8.63 -2.12
C ALA A 259 -10.66 -8.47 -2.94
N ARG A 260 -11.35 -7.32 -2.81
CA ARG A 260 -12.58 -7.02 -3.56
C ARG A 260 -12.32 -6.58 -4.98
N MET A 261 -11.16 -5.98 -5.27
CA MET A 261 -10.83 -5.41 -6.57
C MET A 261 -9.49 -5.93 -7.11
N PRO A 262 -9.42 -7.21 -7.53
CA PRO A 262 -8.19 -7.81 -8.04
C PRO A 262 -7.68 -7.16 -9.33
N ALA A 263 -8.53 -6.42 -10.05
CA ALA A 263 -8.19 -5.72 -11.30
C ALA A 263 -7.59 -4.30 -11.10
N LEU A 264 -7.18 -3.92 -9.88
CA LEU A 264 -6.52 -2.62 -9.65
C LEU A 264 -5.21 -2.47 -10.44
N ASP A 265 -4.54 -3.58 -10.78
CA ASP A 265 -3.30 -3.60 -11.59
C ASP A 265 -3.57 -3.54 -13.11
N ALA A 266 -4.82 -3.69 -13.55
CA ALA A 266 -5.21 -3.69 -14.96
C ALA A 266 -6.43 -2.79 -15.15
N ALA A 267 -6.22 -1.47 -15.10
CA ALA A 267 -7.27 -0.53 -15.45
C ALA A 267 -7.57 -0.65 -16.95
N ALA A 268 -8.69 -1.32 -17.28
CA ALA A 268 -9.43 -1.01 -18.49
C ALA A 268 -9.75 0.50 -18.50
N GLU A 269 -9.74 1.13 -19.67
CA GLU A 269 -10.02 2.55 -19.86
C GLU A 269 -11.38 2.93 -19.27
N LEU A 270 -11.37 3.31 -17.99
CA LEU A 270 -12.51 3.96 -17.37
C LEU A 270 -12.59 5.39 -17.92
N PRO A 271 -13.80 5.92 -18.13
CA PRO A 271 -13.95 7.31 -18.49
C PRO A 271 -13.25 8.17 -17.42
N PRO A 272 -12.43 9.17 -17.84
CA PRO A 272 -11.72 10.01 -16.89
C PRO A 272 -12.73 10.71 -15.98
N LEU A 273 -12.45 10.73 -14.67
CA LEU A 273 -13.16 11.60 -13.74
C LEU A 273 -12.91 13.05 -14.21
N THR A 274 -13.89 13.68 -14.83
CA THR A 274 -13.72 15.02 -15.39
C THR A 274 -13.65 16.06 -14.25
N PRO A 275 -12.91 17.18 -14.43
CA PRO A 275 -12.76 18.20 -13.38
C PRO A 275 -14.00 19.08 -13.14
N ALA A 276 -15.09 18.88 -13.88
CA ALA A 276 -16.27 19.74 -13.74
C ALA A 276 -16.98 19.43 -12.42
N PRO A 277 -17.30 20.43 -11.59
CA PRO A 277 -18.05 20.22 -10.37
C PRO A 277 -19.44 19.66 -10.69
N CYS A 278 -19.88 18.74 -9.85
CA CYS A 278 -21.25 18.28 -9.80
C CYS A 278 -22.26 19.42 -9.84
N GLY A 279 -23.22 19.34 -10.75
CA GLY A 279 -24.35 20.27 -10.77
C GLY A 279 -24.08 21.63 -11.40
N ALA A 280 -22.98 21.84 -12.11
CA ALA A 280 -22.99 22.87 -13.14
C ALA A 280 -24.01 22.40 -14.20
N GLU A 281 -25.23 22.95 -14.15
CA GLU A 281 -26.25 22.76 -15.17
C GLU A 281 -25.56 22.78 -16.54
N ARG A 282 -25.72 21.71 -17.34
CA ARG A 282 -25.35 21.79 -18.75
C ARG A 282 -26.16 22.96 -19.32
N PRO A 283 -25.54 24.08 -19.71
CA PRO A 283 -26.28 25.16 -20.32
C PRO A 283 -26.79 24.62 -21.67
N GLY A 284 -28.09 24.39 -21.77
CA GLY A 284 -28.76 23.99 -23.01
C GLY A 284 -29.00 22.49 -23.17
N ARG A 285 -30.07 22.00 -22.55
CA ARG A 285 -31.04 21.15 -23.26
C ARG A 285 -32.41 21.79 -23.11
N LYS A 286 -32.79 22.58 -24.14
CA LYS A 286 -34.19 22.80 -24.48
C LYS A 286 -34.67 21.61 -25.30
#